data_AF-A0A0J6XIB9-F1
#
_entry.id   AF-A0A0J6XIB9-F1
#
_cell.length_a   1.000
_cell.length_b   1.000
_cell.length_c   1.000
_cell.angle_alpha   90.00
_cell.angle_beta   90.00
_cell.angle_gamma   90.00
#
_symmetry.space_group_name_H-M   'P 1'
#
loop_
_entity.id
_entity.type
_entity.pdbx_description
1 polymer ?
#
loop_
_entity_poly.entity_id
_entity_poly.type
_entity_poly.pdbx_seq_one_letter_code
_entity_poly.pdbx_strand_id
1 'polypeptide(L)'
;VDGRRRLAQAEAAGRAELIPPPYGPLVPDNTVRVEPVDRSSLTALIGPDGVRLREDLLALGLPALDAGAAFLAERANTSTARVELVVAALAAHAAAHPEGLVGGHYSYVSHLEDFLAQEDHDGRIRAAFDRRWDAVGGRIAALVGRIASGGETGWEGAWADWSTDAWRIAEQRFEAGADFTGVRAEYVDRAAALGDPATAERWDRGARTRYSDFHRLLHRSDPQGTMWSRPDYLVYRACTNGLYRLLTICDVRPVERYLAAHLLVRSVPELTGHRWQARVGEVISAVEGTR
;
A
#
# COMPACT_ATOMS: atom_id res chain seq x y z
N VAL A 1 -11.24 0.20 -29.33
CA VAL A 1 -10.95 1.07 -28.15
C VAL A 1 -10.59 2.46 -28.67
N ASP A 2 -11.10 3.54 -28.08
CA ASP A 2 -10.71 4.91 -28.46
C ASP A 2 -9.28 5.23 -28.00
N GLY A 3 -8.36 5.35 -28.95
CA GLY A 3 -6.94 5.59 -28.69
C GLY A 3 -6.66 6.95 -28.04
N ARG A 4 -7.45 8.00 -28.36
CA ARG A 4 -7.25 9.32 -27.74
C ARG A 4 -7.60 9.28 -26.27
N ARG A 5 -8.72 8.65 -25.93
CA ARG A 5 -9.13 8.46 -24.53
C ARG A 5 -8.09 7.67 -23.73
N ARG A 6 -7.49 6.63 -24.31
CA ARG A 6 -6.43 5.84 -23.66
C ARG A 6 -5.16 6.65 -23.41
N LEU A 7 -4.74 7.47 -24.38
CA LEU A 7 -3.58 8.34 -24.21
C LEU A 7 -3.82 9.40 -23.13
N ALA A 8 -5.01 9.99 -23.07
CA ALA A 8 -5.36 10.92 -21.99
C ALA A 8 -5.37 10.24 -20.60
N GLN A 9 -5.82 8.98 -20.53
CA GLN A 9 -5.73 8.18 -19.30
C GLN A 9 -4.28 7.87 -18.92
N ALA A 10 -3.43 7.51 -19.89
CA ALA A 10 -2.01 7.26 -19.66
C ALA A 10 -1.29 8.52 -19.18
N GLU A 11 -1.64 9.69 -19.71
CA GLU A 11 -1.08 10.98 -19.28
C GLU A 11 -1.45 11.31 -17.83
N ALA A 12 -2.73 11.10 -17.47
CA ALA A 12 -3.19 11.29 -16.10
C ALA A 12 -2.53 10.29 -15.12
N ALA A 13 -2.41 9.02 -15.51
CA ALA A 13 -1.72 8.00 -14.73
C ALA A 13 -0.22 8.32 -14.59
N GLY A 14 0.43 8.76 -15.67
CA GLY A 14 1.85 9.13 -15.66
C GLY A 14 2.15 10.26 -14.68
N ARG A 15 1.28 11.28 -14.60
CA ARG A 15 1.38 12.30 -13.56
C ARG A 15 1.26 11.73 -12.14
N ALA A 16 0.27 10.87 -11.92
CA ALA A 16 0.04 10.26 -10.61
C ALA A 16 1.17 9.32 -10.17
N GLU A 17 1.83 8.65 -11.12
CA GLU A 17 2.85 7.63 -10.91
C GLU A 17 4.29 8.13 -11.10
N LEU A 18 4.48 9.43 -11.39
CA LEU A 18 5.79 10.04 -11.70
C LEU A 18 6.49 9.39 -12.91
N ILE A 19 5.72 9.00 -13.92
CA ILE A 19 6.21 8.44 -15.19
C ILE A 19 6.19 9.56 -16.24
N PRO A 20 7.36 9.96 -16.79
CA PRO A 20 7.41 11.02 -17.80
C PRO A 20 6.89 10.54 -19.17
N PRO A 21 6.50 11.48 -20.06
CA PRO A 21 6.21 11.17 -21.47
C PRO A 21 7.46 10.63 -22.21
N PRO A 22 7.29 10.01 -23.39
CA PRO A 22 6.07 9.91 -24.19
C PRO A 22 5.11 8.80 -23.76
N TYR A 23 3.81 9.08 -23.74
CA TYR A 23 2.74 8.10 -23.45
C TYR A 23 2.23 7.35 -24.70
N GLY A 24 2.76 7.68 -25.88
CA GLY A 24 2.36 7.10 -27.14
C GLY A 24 3.52 7.01 -28.15
N PRO A 25 3.28 6.40 -29.32
CA PRO A 25 2.00 5.84 -29.77
C PRO A 25 1.58 4.59 -28.97
N LEU A 26 0.29 4.28 -28.98
CA LEU A 26 -0.20 3.02 -28.41
C LEU A 26 0.39 1.84 -29.19
N VAL A 27 0.87 0.82 -28.48
CA VAL A 27 1.30 -0.43 -29.09
C VAL A 27 0.07 -1.14 -29.69
N PRO A 28 0.15 -1.67 -30.93
CA PRO A 28 -0.97 -2.40 -31.53
C PRO A 28 -1.37 -3.62 -30.71
N ASP A 29 -2.67 -3.87 -30.65
CA ASP A 29 -3.25 -5.02 -29.94
C ASP A 29 -2.76 -6.36 -30.53
N ASN A 30 -2.68 -7.40 -29.68
CA ASN A 30 -2.21 -8.75 -30.05
C ASN A 30 -0.79 -8.79 -30.65
N THR A 31 0.13 -7.96 -30.15
CA THR A 31 1.54 -7.96 -30.57
C THR A 31 2.49 -8.39 -29.44
N VAL A 32 3.55 -9.11 -29.80
CA VAL A 32 4.65 -9.47 -28.89
C VAL A 32 5.87 -8.65 -29.26
N ARG A 33 6.53 -8.08 -28.25
CA ARG A 33 7.76 -7.29 -28.41
C ARG A 33 8.79 -7.77 -27.40
N VAL A 34 10.06 -7.78 -27.82
CA VAL A 34 11.20 -7.96 -26.93
C VAL A 34 11.81 -6.58 -26.73
N GLU A 35 11.79 -6.10 -25.50
CA GLU A 35 12.36 -4.81 -25.12
C GLU A 35 13.45 -5.00 -24.07
N PRO A 36 14.56 -4.24 -24.15
CA PRO A 36 15.53 -4.23 -23.08
C PRO A 36 14.88 -3.64 -21.82
N VAL A 37 15.16 -4.27 -20.67
CA VAL A 37 14.67 -3.76 -19.38
C VAL A 37 15.62 -2.66 -18.91
N ASP A 38 15.16 -1.41 -18.96
CA ASP A 38 15.85 -0.29 -18.32
C ASP A 38 15.36 -0.12 -16.87
N ARG A 39 16.28 -0.25 -15.91
CA ARG A 39 16.01 -0.09 -14.48
C ARG A 39 16.58 1.21 -13.91
N SER A 40 17.30 2.01 -14.70
CA SER A 40 18.00 3.21 -14.24
C SER A 40 17.06 4.15 -13.48
N SER A 41 15.89 4.41 -14.05
CA SER A 41 14.85 5.24 -13.45
C SER A 41 14.36 4.69 -12.10
N LEU A 42 14.14 3.39 -11.98
CA LEU A 42 13.72 2.80 -10.71
C LEU A 42 14.85 2.80 -9.68
N THR A 43 16.08 2.47 -10.10
CA THR A 43 17.29 2.50 -9.26
C THR A 43 17.52 3.90 -8.69
N ALA A 44 17.29 4.97 -9.44
CA ALA A 44 17.40 6.33 -8.94
C ALA A 44 16.39 6.64 -7.81
N LEU A 45 15.17 6.08 -7.87
CA LEU A 45 14.12 6.34 -6.87
C LEU A 45 14.31 5.56 -5.56
N ILE A 46 14.65 4.28 -5.65
CA ILE A 46 14.62 3.37 -4.51
C ILE A 46 15.96 2.69 -4.22
N GLY A 47 17.02 3.09 -4.94
CA GLY A 47 18.35 2.52 -4.81
C GLY A 47 18.45 1.09 -5.38
N PRO A 48 19.68 0.58 -5.55
CA PRO A 48 19.90 -0.77 -6.06
C PRO A 48 19.36 -1.86 -5.12
N ASP A 49 19.43 -1.64 -3.81
CA ASP A 49 18.96 -2.60 -2.80
C ASP A 49 17.43 -2.70 -2.80
N GLY A 50 16.73 -1.56 -2.89
CA GLY A 50 15.27 -1.53 -3.05
C GLY A 50 14.80 -2.17 -4.35
N VAL A 51 15.53 -1.96 -5.47
CA VAL A 51 15.25 -2.65 -6.75
C VAL A 51 15.36 -4.16 -6.60
N ARG A 52 16.46 -4.64 -6.00
CA ARG A 52 16.69 -6.07 -5.80
C ARG A 52 15.64 -6.70 -4.88
N LEU A 53 15.33 -6.06 -3.76
CA LEU A 53 14.27 -6.54 -2.86
C LEU A 53 12.92 -6.58 -3.59
N ARG A 54 12.58 -5.55 -4.38
CA ARG A 54 11.33 -5.55 -5.16
C ARG A 54 11.27 -6.76 -6.10
N GLU A 55 12.36 -7.12 -6.77
CA GLU A 55 12.40 -8.26 -7.68
C GLU A 55 12.21 -9.58 -6.94
N ASP A 56 12.88 -9.75 -5.80
CA ASP A 56 12.70 -10.94 -4.96
C ASP A 56 11.26 -11.06 -4.46
N LEU A 57 10.67 -9.97 -3.99
CA LEU A 57 9.30 -9.97 -3.47
C LEU A 57 8.25 -10.28 -4.56
N LEU A 58 8.51 -9.85 -5.80
CA LEU A 58 7.66 -10.20 -6.95
C LEU A 58 7.81 -11.67 -7.33
N ALA A 59 9.03 -12.20 -7.35
CA ALA A 59 9.28 -13.61 -7.63
C ALA A 59 8.71 -14.53 -6.52
N LEU A 60 8.88 -14.14 -5.26
CA LEU A 60 8.29 -14.80 -4.10
C LEU A 60 6.76 -14.83 -4.17
N GLY A 61 6.16 -13.80 -4.78
CA GLY A 61 4.71 -13.65 -4.89
C GLY A 61 4.02 -14.59 -5.89
N LEU A 62 4.76 -15.33 -6.72
CA LEU A 62 4.16 -16.16 -7.77
C LEU A 62 3.12 -17.16 -7.24
N PRO A 63 3.36 -17.94 -6.15
CA PRO A 63 2.35 -18.84 -5.61
C PRO A 63 1.09 -18.12 -5.09
N ALA A 64 1.27 -16.95 -4.46
CA ALA A 64 0.14 -16.13 -4.00
C ALA A 64 -0.68 -15.57 -5.16
N LEU A 65 -0.02 -15.18 -6.26
CA LEU A 65 -0.68 -14.75 -7.50
C LEU A 65 -1.46 -15.89 -8.14
N ASP A 66 -0.89 -17.09 -8.22
CA ASP A 66 -1.58 -18.27 -8.77
C ASP A 66 -2.81 -18.63 -7.94
N ALA A 67 -2.66 -18.69 -6.61
CA ALA A 67 -3.76 -18.95 -5.69
C ALA A 67 -4.85 -17.86 -5.76
N GLY A 68 -4.45 -16.59 -5.82
CA GLY A 68 -5.35 -15.46 -5.97
C GLY A 68 -6.10 -15.46 -7.30
N ALA A 69 -5.41 -15.77 -8.40
CA ALA A 69 -6.01 -15.89 -9.73
C ALA A 69 -7.05 -17.02 -9.79
N ALA A 70 -6.74 -18.19 -9.20
CA ALA A 70 -7.68 -19.29 -9.10
C ALA A 70 -8.93 -18.90 -8.29
N PHE A 71 -8.75 -18.28 -7.12
CA PHE A 71 -9.85 -17.76 -6.29
C PHE A 71 -10.75 -16.78 -7.05
N LEU A 72 -10.15 -15.87 -7.83
CA LEU A 72 -10.89 -14.88 -8.61
C LEU A 72 -11.62 -15.52 -9.79
N ALA A 73 -11.00 -16.48 -10.47
CA ALA A 73 -11.62 -17.21 -11.58
C ALA A 73 -12.88 -17.96 -11.13
N GLU A 74 -12.82 -18.67 -9.99
CA GLU A 74 -13.97 -19.35 -9.38
C GLU A 74 -15.11 -18.41 -9.01
N ARG A 75 -14.82 -17.13 -8.76
CA ARG A 75 -15.78 -16.09 -8.36
C ARG A 75 -16.07 -15.06 -9.45
N ALA A 76 -15.83 -15.43 -10.71
CA ALA A 76 -16.08 -14.60 -11.89
C ALA A 76 -15.41 -13.21 -11.84
N ASN A 77 -14.30 -13.09 -11.10
CA ASN A 77 -13.50 -11.87 -10.93
C ASN A 77 -14.36 -10.61 -10.68
N THR A 78 -15.34 -10.71 -9.77
CA THR A 78 -16.16 -9.55 -9.39
C THR A 78 -15.39 -8.60 -8.48
N SER A 79 -15.82 -7.33 -8.42
CA SER A 79 -15.26 -6.35 -7.48
C SER A 79 -15.38 -6.81 -6.01
N THR A 80 -16.46 -7.53 -5.66
CA THR A 80 -16.62 -8.10 -4.31
C THR A 80 -15.57 -9.17 -4.03
N ALA A 81 -15.30 -10.07 -4.99
CA ALA A 81 -14.27 -11.10 -4.84
C ALA A 81 -12.87 -10.46 -4.71
N ARG A 82 -12.54 -9.46 -5.52
CA ARG A 82 -11.25 -8.74 -5.39
C ARG A 82 -11.10 -8.07 -4.03
N VAL A 83 -12.14 -7.44 -3.50
CA VAL A 83 -12.10 -6.85 -2.15
C VAL A 83 -11.91 -7.92 -1.08
N GLU A 84 -12.57 -9.08 -1.19
CA GLU A 84 -12.39 -10.21 -0.27
C GLU A 84 -10.96 -10.75 -0.30
N LEU A 85 -10.39 -10.94 -1.50
CA LEU A 85 -8.98 -11.32 -1.68
C LEU A 85 -8.05 -10.33 -0.98
N VAL A 86 -8.26 -9.03 -1.20
CA VAL A 86 -7.41 -7.99 -0.60
C VAL A 86 -7.56 -7.97 0.92
N VAL A 87 -8.77 -8.10 1.47
CA VAL A 87 -8.96 -8.15 2.93
C VAL A 87 -8.18 -9.32 3.54
N ALA A 88 -8.26 -10.51 2.94
CA ALA A 88 -7.52 -11.68 3.43
C ALA A 88 -6.00 -11.46 3.35
N ALA A 89 -5.50 -10.96 2.21
CA ALA A 89 -4.08 -10.70 2.02
C ALA A 89 -3.55 -9.63 2.98
N LEU A 90 -4.31 -8.55 3.23
CA LEU A 90 -3.94 -7.53 4.20
C LEU A 90 -4.00 -8.05 5.64
N ALA A 91 -4.96 -8.93 5.96
CA ALA A 91 -5.05 -9.56 7.29
C ALA A 91 -3.84 -10.46 7.54
N ALA A 92 -3.49 -11.32 6.58
CA ALA A 92 -2.32 -12.18 6.64
C ALA A 92 -1.02 -11.35 6.75
N HIS A 93 -0.91 -10.27 5.97
CA HIS A 93 0.25 -9.39 6.03
C HIS A 93 0.36 -8.59 7.32
N ALA A 94 -0.76 -8.20 7.94
CA ALA A 94 -0.74 -7.59 9.25
C ALA A 94 -0.41 -8.59 10.35
N ALA A 95 -0.87 -9.84 10.24
CA ALA A 95 -0.55 -10.90 11.18
C ALA A 95 0.94 -11.26 11.20
N ALA A 96 1.63 -11.15 10.06
CA ALA A 96 3.08 -11.36 9.96
C ALA A 96 3.94 -10.26 10.62
N HIS A 97 3.34 -9.12 10.99
CA HIS A 97 4.05 -8.08 11.74
C HIS A 97 4.40 -8.58 13.17
N PRO A 98 5.55 -8.22 13.77
CA PRO A 98 5.92 -8.68 15.12
C PRO A 98 4.89 -8.35 16.22
N GLU A 99 4.21 -7.21 16.10
CA GLU A 99 3.09 -6.82 16.97
C GLU A 99 1.70 -7.28 16.45
N GLY A 100 1.70 -8.22 15.50
CA GLY A 100 0.51 -8.75 14.83
C GLY A 100 -0.38 -7.66 14.22
N LEU A 101 -1.68 -7.92 14.22
CA LEU A 101 -2.70 -7.05 13.63
C LEU A 101 -2.63 -5.59 14.17
N VAL A 102 -2.29 -5.41 15.45
CA VAL A 102 -2.19 -4.09 16.08
C VAL A 102 -1.03 -3.28 15.49
N GLY A 103 0.14 -3.87 15.28
CA GLY A 103 1.24 -3.14 14.64
C GLY A 103 1.03 -2.95 13.14
N GLY A 104 0.67 -4.02 12.44
CA GLY A 104 0.59 -4.01 10.98
C GLY A 104 -0.45 -3.05 10.39
N HIS A 105 -1.59 -2.84 11.07
CA HIS A 105 -2.67 -2.03 10.51
C HIS A 105 -2.34 -0.54 10.35
N TYR A 106 -1.34 0.01 11.05
CA TYR A 106 -0.98 1.43 10.94
C TYR A 106 -0.55 1.82 9.52
N SER A 107 0.12 0.92 8.79
CA SER A 107 0.46 1.13 7.38
C SER A 107 -0.80 1.33 6.54
N TYR A 108 -1.89 0.62 6.85
CA TYR A 108 -3.16 0.72 6.14
C TYR A 108 -3.92 1.99 6.50
N VAL A 109 -3.91 2.39 7.78
CA VAL A 109 -4.45 3.69 8.21
C VAL A 109 -3.75 4.81 7.46
N SER A 110 -2.42 4.80 7.42
CA SER A 110 -1.63 5.79 6.69
C SER A 110 -2.02 5.88 5.22
N HIS A 111 -2.02 4.77 4.48
CA HIS A 111 -2.36 4.79 3.04
C HIS A 111 -3.81 5.21 2.78
N LEU A 112 -4.76 4.73 3.58
CA LEU A 112 -6.18 5.05 3.44
C LEU A 112 -6.42 6.54 3.70
N GLU A 113 -5.89 7.07 4.81
CA GLU A 113 -6.12 8.45 5.21
C GLU A 113 -5.39 9.43 4.27
N ASP A 114 -4.22 9.06 3.71
CA ASP A 114 -3.57 9.86 2.66
C ASP A 114 -4.46 9.92 1.40
N PHE A 115 -4.97 8.78 0.94
CA PHE A 115 -5.86 8.71 -0.21
C PHE A 115 -7.13 9.56 -0.02
N LEU A 116 -7.81 9.43 1.13
CA LEU A 116 -9.02 10.19 1.39
C LEU A 116 -8.73 11.70 1.48
N ALA A 117 -7.60 12.10 2.05
CA ALA A 117 -7.22 13.51 2.08
C ALA A 117 -6.97 14.11 0.68
N GLN A 118 -6.50 13.29 -0.27
CA GLN A 118 -6.22 13.74 -1.64
C GLN A 118 -7.43 13.64 -2.56
N GLU A 119 -8.27 12.62 -2.40
CA GLU A 119 -9.29 12.26 -3.41
C GLU A 119 -10.74 12.44 -2.91
N ASP A 120 -10.97 12.45 -1.59
CA ASP A 120 -12.32 12.47 -0.99
C ASP A 120 -12.71 13.86 -0.48
N HIS A 121 -12.70 14.86 -1.37
CA HIS A 121 -12.91 16.26 -1.00
C HIS A 121 -14.28 16.56 -0.35
N ASP A 122 -15.31 15.78 -0.66
CA ASP A 122 -16.67 15.96 -0.16
C ASP A 122 -17.15 14.82 0.75
N GLY A 123 -16.25 13.91 1.14
CA GLY A 123 -16.56 12.80 2.05
C GLY A 123 -17.41 11.68 1.45
N ARG A 124 -17.75 11.73 0.15
CA ARG A 124 -18.60 10.71 -0.48
C ARG A 124 -17.95 9.33 -0.52
N ILE A 125 -16.63 9.25 -0.68
CA ILE A 125 -15.90 7.98 -0.71
C ILE A 125 -15.92 7.36 0.68
N ARG A 126 -15.54 8.12 1.73
CA ARG A 126 -15.60 7.63 3.12
C ARG A 126 -17.01 7.18 3.49
N ALA A 127 -18.02 7.97 3.17
CA ALA A 127 -19.42 7.58 3.43
C ALA A 127 -19.83 6.30 2.68
N ALA A 128 -19.32 6.06 1.47
CA ALA A 128 -19.56 4.82 0.74
C ALA A 128 -18.85 3.62 1.39
N PHE A 129 -17.64 3.81 1.91
CA PHE A 129 -16.90 2.79 2.64
C PHE A 129 -17.60 2.45 3.95
N ASP A 130 -18.09 3.44 4.69
CA ASP A 130 -18.86 3.26 5.92
C ASP A 130 -20.15 2.47 5.66
N ARG A 131 -20.93 2.81 4.63
CA ARG A 131 -22.12 2.03 4.25
C ARG A 131 -21.77 0.58 3.90
N ARG A 132 -20.60 0.35 3.30
CA ARG A 132 -20.14 -1.01 3.01
C ARG A 132 -19.77 -1.74 4.30
N TRP A 133 -19.08 -1.07 5.23
CA TRP A 133 -18.81 -1.61 6.56
C TRP A 133 -20.11 -2.00 7.27
N ASP A 134 -21.12 -1.14 7.31
CA ASP A 134 -22.38 -1.45 7.98
C ASP A 134 -23.06 -2.70 7.39
N ALA A 135 -22.92 -2.91 6.07
CA ALA A 135 -23.51 -4.05 5.39
C ALA A 135 -22.76 -5.38 5.59
N VAL A 136 -21.43 -5.37 5.76
CA VAL A 136 -20.62 -6.60 5.77
C VAL A 136 -19.62 -6.72 6.92
N GLY A 137 -19.57 -5.76 7.84
CA GLY A 137 -18.53 -5.58 8.85
C GLY A 137 -18.32 -6.81 9.72
N GLY A 138 -19.39 -7.40 10.25
CA GLY A 138 -19.27 -8.62 11.07
C GLY A 138 -18.64 -9.81 10.33
N ARG A 139 -18.91 -9.97 9.03
CA ARG A 139 -18.28 -11.03 8.22
C ARG A 139 -16.81 -10.71 7.94
N ILE A 140 -16.47 -9.44 7.70
CA ILE A 140 -15.09 -9.00 7.54
C ILE A 140 -14.31 -9.20 8.83
N ALA A 141 -14.84 -8.78 9.98
CA ALA A 141 -14.19 -8.95 11.27
C ALA A 141 -13.93 -10.43 11.57
N ALA A 142 -14.90 -11.32 11.27
CA ALA A 142 -14.71 -12.76 11.42
C ALA A 142 -13.59 -13.31 10.51
N LEU A 143 -13.52 -12.86 9.24
CA LEU A 143 -12.46 -13.24 8.30
C LEU A 143 -11.08 -12.77 8.80
N VAL A 144 -10.97 -11.48 9.15
CA VAL A 144 -9.72 -10.88 9.64
C VAL A 144 -9.26 -11.55 10.93
N GLY A 145 -10.17 -11.75 11.89
CA GLY A 145 -9.86 -12.40 13.17
C GLY A 145 -9.41 -13.85 12.98
N ARG A 146 -10.04 -14.60 12.07
CA ARG A 146 -9.64 -15.97 11.75
C ARG A 146 -8.21 -16.02 11.19
N ILE A 147 -7.92 -15.24 10.15
CA ILE A 147 -6.59 -15.20 9.52
C ILE A 147 -5.54 -14.71 10.53
N ALA A 148 -5.83 -13.65 11.29
CA ALA A 148 -4.91 -13.13 12.30
C ALA A 148 -4.60 -14.13 13.44
N SER A 149 -5.42 -15.18 13.59
CA SER A 149 -5.21 -16.25 14.57
C SER A 149 -4.60 -17.53 13.98
N GLY A 150 -4.10 -17.50 12.73
CA GLY A 150 -3.53 -18.67 12.06
C GLY A 150 -4.57 -19.63 11.47
N GLY A 151 -5.79 -19.14 11.21
CA GLY A 151 -6.90 -19.92 10.66
C GLY A 151 -7.11 -19.74 9.16
N GLU A 152 -6.07 -19.34 8.42
CA GLU A 152 -6.09 -19.26 6.96
C GLU A 152 -6.37 -20.62 6.30
N THR A 153 -7.08 -20.60 5.18
CA THR A 153 -7.45 -21.82 4.44
C THR A 153 -7.19 -21.68 2.94
N GLY A 154 -6.69 -22.76 2.32
CA GLY A 154 -6.50 -22.84 0.87
C GLY A 154 -5.67 -21.68 0.32
N TRP A 155 -6.29 -20.86 -0.55
CA TRP A 155 -5.64 -19.72 -1.19
C TRP A 155 -5.15 -18.64 -0.20
N GLU A 156 -5.79 -18.51 0.97
CA GLU A 156 -5.39 -17.54 2.01
C GLU A 156 -3.98 -17.87 2.55
N GLY A 157 -3.66 -19.18 2.64
CA GLY A 157 -2.35 -19.66 3.09
C GLY A 157 -1.19 -19.16 2.23
N ALA A 158 -1.37 -19.14 0.90
CA ALA A 158 -0.33 -18.64 0.00
C ALA A 158 0.01 -17.16 0.24
N TRP A 159 -0.96 -16.34 0.66
CA TRP A 159 -0.72 -14.93 1.02
C TRP A 159 -0.08 -14.78 2.41
N ALA A 160 -0.40 -15.68 3.34
CA ALA A 160 0.24 -15.75 4.65
C ALA A 160 1.71 -16.18 4.56
N ASP A 161 1.99 -17.23 3.77
CA ASP A 161 3.35 -17.69 3.47
C ASP A 161 4.17 -16.57 2.83
N TRP A 162 3.62 -15.93 1.79
CA TRP A 162 4.28 -14.79 1.14
C TRP A 162 4.57 -13.67 2.14
N SER A 163 3.63 -13.32 3.02
CA SER A 163 3.81 -12.23 3.97
C SER A 163 4.92 -12.52 4.99
N THR A 164 4.97 -13.75 5.48
CA THR A 164 5.98 -14.23 6.42
C THR A 164 7.37 -14.27 5.78
N ASP A 165 7.48 -14.85 4.59
CA ASP A 165 8.75 -14.91 3.86
C ASP A 165 9.22 -13.54 3.37
N ALA A 166 8.30 -12.65 2.99
CA ALA A 166 8.62 -11.27 2.60
C ALA A 166 9.28 -10.53 3.76
N TRP A 167 8.70 -10.61 4.97
CA TRP A 167 9.31 -10.04 6.17
C TRP A 167 10.71 -10.60 6.38
N ARG A 168 10.84 -11.93 6.44
CA ARG A 168 12.11 -12.62 6.68
C ARG A 168 13.20 -12.19 5.69
N ILE A 169 12.90 -12.14 4.39
CA ILE A 169 13.86 -11.74 3.36
C ILE A 169 14.24 -10.27 3.49
N ALA A 170 13.27 -9.39 3.71
CA ALA A 170 13.53 -7.97 3.87
C ALA A 170 14.37 -7.68 5.12
N GLU A 171 14.04 -8.31 6.24
CA GLU A 171 14.78 -8.21 7.51
C GLU A 171 16.22 -8.71 7.36
N GLN A 172 16.42 -9.91 6.83
CA GLN A 172 17.77 -10.46 6.57
C GLN A 172 18.62 -9.54 5.69
N ARG A 173 18.03 -8.93 4.67
CA ARG A 173 18.72 -7.98 3.79
C ARG A 173 19.05 -6.68 4.53
N PHE A 174 18.12 -6.16 5.33
CA PHE A 174 18.34 -4.96 6.13
C PHE A 174 19.46 -5.16 7.15
N GLU A 175 19.45 -6.28 7.87
CA GLU A 175 20.52 -6.66 8.82
C GLU A 175 21.88 -6.81 8.14
N ALA A 176 21.90 -7.24 6.87
CA ALA A 176 23.10 -7.28 6.03
C ALA A 176 23.53 -5.90 5.49
N GLY A 177 22.86 -4.81 5.88
CA GLY A 177 23.21 -3.43 5.54
C GLY A 177 22.53 -2.87 4.29
N ALA A 178 21.47 -3.51 3.79
CA ALA A 178 20.72 -3.00 2.64
C ALA A 178 19.93 -1.72 2.98
N ASP A 179 19.89 -0.76 2.05
CA ASP A 179 19.14 0.50 2.23
C ASP A 179 17.76 0.46 1.54
N PHE A 180 16.70 0.71 2.32
CA PHE A 180 15.30 0.76 1.86
C PHE A 180 14.64 2.13 2.02
N THR A 181 15.41 3.17 2.32
CA THR A 181 14.87 4.52 2.60
C THR A 181 14.36 5.21 1.32
N GLY A 182 15.00 4.94 0.18
CA GLY A 182 14.75 5.59 -1.10
C GLY A 182 15.31 7.02 -1.17
N VAL A 183 15.27 7.62 -2.36
CA VAL A 183 15.90 8.93 -2.62
C VAL A 183 14.84 10.02 -2.71
N ARG A 184 14.57 10.72 -1.60
CA ARG A 184 13.51 11.74 -1.54
C ARG A 184 13.64 12.82 -2.61
N ALA A 185 14.86 13.32 -2.86
CA ALA A 185 15.10 14.37 -3.85
C ALA A 185 14.62 13.95 -5.25
N GLU A 186 14.85 12.69 -5.63
CA GLU A 186 14.42 12.14 -6.92
C GLU A 186 12.90 12.20 -7.10
N TYR A 187 12.11 11.95 -6.04
CA TYR A 187 10.65 12.09 -6.11
C TYR A 187 10.21 13.54 -6.34
N VAL A 188 10.88 14.49 -5.67
CA VAL A 188 10.58 15.93 -5.80
C VAL A 188 10.93 16.42 -7.20
N ASP A 189 12.13 16.09 -7.69
CA ASP A 189 12.61 16.53 -8.99
C ASP A 189 11.73 15.98 -10.12
N ARG A 190 11.30 14.72 -10.03
CA ARG A 190 10.36 14.14 -11.00
C ARG A 190 8.98 14.77 -10.96
N ALA A 191 8.45 15.00 -9.76
CA ALA A 191 7.16 15.67 -9.62
C ALA A 191 7.19 17.08 -10.22
N ALA A 192 8.27 17.83 -10.00
CA ALA A 192 8.49 19.13 -10.61
C ALA A 192 8.60 19.05 -12.14
N ALA A 193 9.33 18.05 -12.66
CA ALA A 193 9.54 17.86 -14.10
C ALA A 193 8.25 17.56 -14.88
N LEU A 194 7.18 17.09 -14.22
CA LEU A 194 5.87 16.88 -14.84
C LEU A 194 5.10 18.17 -15.11
N GLY A 195 5.51 19.31 -14.53
CA GLY A 195 4.89 20.61 -14.77
C GLY A 195 3.48 20.78 -14.18
N ASP A 196 3.03 19.87 -13.32
CA ASP A 196 1.75 19.96 -12.62
C ASP A 196 1.94 20.45 -11.17
N PRO A 197 1.46 21.67 -10.81
CA PRO A 197 1.64 22.22 -9.47
C PRO A 197 1.06 21.34 -8.36
N ALA A 198 -0.07 20.67 -8.61
CA ALA A 198 -0.71 19.81 -7.61
C ALA A 198 0.13 18.56 -7.32
N THR A 199 0.71 17.95 -8.36
CA THR A 199 1.65 16.83 -8.23
C THR A 199 2.93 17.29 -7.52
N ALA A 200 3.51 18.44 -7.89
CA ALA A 200 4.70 18.98 -7.22
C ALA A 200 4.45 19.24 -5.72
N GLU A 201 3.34 19.89 -5.36
CA GLU A 201 2.92 20.12 -3.97
C GLU A 201 2.80 18.80 -3.19
N ARG A 202 2.22 17.77 -3.80
CA ARG A 202 1.98 16.47 -3.15
C ARG A 202 3.28 15.77 -2.73
N TRP A 203 4.32 15.84 -3.57
CA TRP A 203 5.57 15.10 -3.38
C TRP A 203 6.64 15.89 -2.62
N ASP A 204 6.55 17.21 -2.56
CA ASP A 204 7.43 18.02 -1.72
C ASP A 204 6.83 18.27 -0.33
N ARG A 205 7.36 17.61 0.71
CA ARG A 205 6.91 17.81 2.11
C ARG A 205 7.01 19.27 2.58
N GLY A 206 7.94 20.06 2.04
CA GLY A 206 8.10 21.47 2.40
C GLY A 206 7.02 22.38 1.80
N ALA A 207 6.52 22.02 0.62
CA ALA A 207 5.42 22.72 -0.04
C ALA A 207 4.04 22.15 0.31
N ARG A 208 3.98 20.87 0.71
CA ARG A 208 2.73 20.15 0.98
C ARG A 208 1.93 20.81 2.10
N THR A 209 0.74 21.29 1.77
CA THR A 209 -0.17 21.92 2.75
C THR A 209 -1.23 20.97 3.29
N ARG A 210 -1.54 19.90 2.54
CA ARG A 210 -2.65 18.98 2.85
C ARG A 210 -2.17 17.68 3.48
N TYR A 211 -2.54 17.48 4.74
CA TYR A 211 -2.32 16.26 5.51
C TYR A 211 -3.62 15.81 6.17
N SER A 212 -3.87 14.50 6.15
CA SER A 212 -4.95 13.91 6.93
C SER A 212 -4.68 14.06 8.43
N ASP A 213 -5.74 13.96 9.23
CA ASP A 213 -5.67 14.03 10.69
C ASP A 213 -4.68 13.00 11.25
N PHE A 214 -4.70 11.78 10.70
CA PHE A 214 -3.73 10.74 11.05
C PHE A 214 -2.28 11.22 10.88
N HIS A 215 -1.92 11.76 9.71
CA HIS A 215 -0.53 12.19 9.44
C HIS A 215 -0.13 13.42 10.27
N ARG A 216 -1.06 14.34 10.54
CA ARG A 216 -0.79 15.47 11.44
C ARG A 216 -0.51 15.01 12.87
N LEU A 217 -1.29 14.06 13.38
CA LEU A 217 -1.09 13.48 14.71
C LEU A 217 0.19 12.64 14.76
N LEU A 218 0.47 11.86 13.72
CA LEU A 218 1.70 11.08 13.63
C LEU A 218 2.95 11.97 13.69
N HIS A 219 2.96 13.10 12.96
CA HIS A 219 4.05 14.08 13.04
C HIS A 219 4.22 14.66 14.45
N ARG A 220 3.12 14.90 15.18
CA ARG A 220 3.20 15.36 16.58
C ARG A 220 3.75 14.28 17.51
N SER A 221 3.43 13.01 17.26
CA SER A 221 3.91 11.89 18.06
C SER A 221 5.39 11.54 17.82
N ASP A 222 5.96 11.95 16.68
CA ASP A 222 7.36 11.75 16.32
C ASP A 222 7.94 13.03 15.67
N PRO A 223 8.16 14.11 16.44
CA PRO A 223 8.55 15.41 15.89
C PRO A 223 9.95 15.41 15.27
N GLN A 224 10.79 14.42 15.62
CA GLN A 224 12.12 14.25 15.04
C GLN A 224 12.12 13.33 13.81
N GLY A 225 10.98 12.72 13.47
CA GLY A 225 10.86 11.83 12.32
C GLY A 225 11.70 10.56 12.44
N THR A 226 11.97 10.09 13.66
CA THR A 226 12.80 8.90 13.93
C THR A 226 12.19 7.62 13.36
N MET A 227 10.86 7.57 13.19
CA MET A 227 10.15 6.45 12.57
C MET A 227 10.67 6.15 11.16
N TRP A 228 11.05 7.17 10.39
CA TRP A 228 11.48 7.00 8.99
C TRP A 228 12.82 6.29 8.83
N SER A 229 13.58 6.14 9.91
CA SER A 229 14.84 5.39 9.97
C SER A 229 14.76 4.11 10.79
N ARG A 230 13.59 3.80 11.37
CA ARG A 230 13.42 2.61 12.20
C ARG A 230 13.44 1.32 11.34
N PRO A 231 14.21 0.29 11.74
CA PRO A 231 14.31 -0.96 10.98
C PRO A 231 12.97 -1.64 10.72
N ASP A 232 12.16 -1.80 11.77
CA ASP A 232 10.83 -2.43 11.70
C ASP A 232 9.90 -1.68 10.73
N TYR A 233 9.94 -0.36 10.74
CA TYR A 233 9.18 0.47 9.81
C TYR A 233 9.64 0.27 8.35
N LEU A 234 10.95 0.31 8.10
CA LEU A 234 11.51 0.20 6.74
C LEU A 234 11.26 -1.18 6.13
N VAL A 235 11.47 -2.25 6.90
CA VAL A 235 11.18 -3.64 6.51
C VAL A 235 9.70 -3.79 6.19
N TYR A 236 8.80 -3.41 7.11
CA TYR A 236 7.38 -3.57 6.89
C TYR A 236 6.87 -2.75 5.72
N ARG A 237 7.31 -1.49 5.58
CA ARG A 237 6.94 -0.61 4.46
C ARG A 237 7.39 -1.21 3.12
N ALA A 238 8.59 -1.79 3.04
CA ALA A 238 9.07 -2.42 1.83
C ALA A 238 8.18 -3.62 1.43
N CYS A 239 7.85 -4.48 2.41
CA CYS A 239 6.96 -5.62 2.21
C CYS A 239 5.54 -5.18 1.82
N THR A 240 4.94 -4.22 2.52
CA THR A 240 3.60 -3.69 2.18
C THR A 240 3.57 -3.14 0.74
N ASN A 241 4.62 -2.44 0.31
CA ASN A 241 4.72 -1.97 -1.07
C ASN A 241 4.88 -3.12 -2.07
N GLY A 242 5.54 -4.21 -1.69
CA GLY A 242 5.57 -5.46 -2.46
C GLY A 242 4.17 -6.05 -2.62
N LEU A 243 3.42 -6.16 -1.51
CA LEU A 243 2.05 -6.68 -1.48
C LEU A 243 1.14 -5.92 -2.44
N TYR A 244 1.17 -4.59 -2.38
CA TYR A 244 0.34 -3.74 -3.24
C TYR A 244 0.62 -3.93 -4.73
N ARG A 245 1.86 -4.28 -5.11
CA ARG A 245 2.19 -4.61 -6.50
C ARG A 245 1.58 -5.94 -6.92
N LEU A 246 1.64 -6.96 -6.05
CA LEU A 246 0.98 -8.25 -6.32
C LEU A 246 -0.53 -8.08 -6.47
N LEU A 247 -1.18 -7.29 -5.61
CA LEU A 247 -2.60 -6.97 -5.74
C LEU A 247 -2.93 -6.28 -7.07
N THR A 248 -2.04 -5.39 -7.54
CA THR A 248 -2.21 -4.74 -8.85
C THR A 248 -2.14 -5.75 -10.00
N ILE A 249 -1.28 -6.77 -9.90
CA ILE A 249 -1.21 -7.88 -10.89
C ILE A 249 -2.51 -8.70 -10.88
N CYS A 250 -3.17 -8.84 -9.73
CA CYS A 250 -4.50 -9.46 -9.61
C CYS A 250 -5.67 -8.56 -10.10
N ASP A 251 -5.39 -7.51 -10.88
CA ASP A 251 -6.38 -6.55 -11.41
C ASP A 251 -7.21 -5.84 -10.33
N VAL A 252 -6.65 -5.69 -9.11
CA VAL A 252 -7.26 -4.92 -8.03
C VAL A 252 -7.15 -3.44 -8.34
N ARG A 253 -8.30 -2.76 -8.43
CA ARG A 253 -8.34 -1.31 -8.64
C ARG A 253 -7.94 -0.57 -7.35
N PRO A 254 -7.34 0.62 -7.43
CA PRO A 254 -6.98 1.40 -6.26
C PRO A 254 -8.12 1.56 -5.23
N VAL A 255 -9.32 1.88 -5.71
CA VAL A 255 -10.51 2.03 -4.84
C VAL A 255 -10.90 0.73 -4.11
N GLU A 256 -10.68 -0.43 -4.71
CA GLU A 256 -10.94 -1.74 -4.09
C GLU A 256 -9.93 -2.02 -2.99
N ARG A 257 -8.66 -1.69 -3.22
CA ARG A 257 -7.61 -1.77 -2.20
C ARG A 257 -7.91 -0.87 -1.01
N TYR A 258 -8.31 0.38 -1.24
CA TYR A 258 -8.63 1.33 -0.17
C TYR A 258 -9.90 0.93 0.58
N LEU A 259 -10.91 0.39 -0.11
CA LEU A 259 -12.09 -0.18 0.53
C LEU A 259 -11.69 -1.36 1.44
N ALA A 260 -10.88 -2.29 0.95
CA ALA A 260 -10.41 -3.41 1.75
C ALA A 260 -9.59 -2.96 2.97
N ALA A 261 -8.70 -1.97 2.80
CA ALA A 261 -7.97 -1.36 3.91
C ALA A 261 -8.90 -0.73 4.94
N HIS A 262 -9.93 0.00 4.51
CA HIS A 262 -10.95 0.56 5.39
C HIS A 262 -11.68 -0.53 6.19
N LEU A 263 -12.12 -1.60 5.51
CA LEU A 263 -12.81 -2.72 6.14
C LEU A 263 -11.92 -3.43 7.19
N LEU A 264 -10.64 -3.66 6.88
CA LEU A 264 -9.70 -4.25 7.84
C LEU A 264 -9.44 -3.31 9.03
N VAL A 265 -9.13 -2.04 8.78
CA VAL A 265 -8.87 -1.05 9.83
C VAL A 265 -10.07 -0.92 10.77
N ARG A 266 -11.29 -0.95 10.25
CA ARG A 266 -12.53 -0.94 11.05
C ARG A 266 -12.72 -2.19 11.90
N SER A 267 -12.14 -3.32 11.50
CA SER A 267 -12.18 -4.57 12.27
C SER A 267 -11.23 -4.58 13.46
N VAL A 268 -10.14 -3.80 13.42
CA VAL A 268 -9.10 -3.83 14.47
C VAL A 268 -9.64 -3.49 15.85
N PRO A 269 -10.41 -2.40 16.07
CA PRO A 269 -10.97 -2.11 17.38
C PRO A 269 -11.93 -3.17 17.91
N GLU A 270 -12.71 -3.81 17.02
CA GLU A 270 -13.64 -4.88 17.42
C GLU A 270 -12.91 -6.15 17.87
N LEU A 271 -11.80 -6.48 17.20
CA LEU A 271 -11.03 -7.69 17.47
C LEU A 271 -10.04 -7.54 18.62
N THR A 272 -9.55 -6.33 18.87
CA THR A 272 -8.39 -6.12 19.77
C THR A 272 -8.64 -5.09 20.87
N GLY A 273 -9.73 -4.31 20.78
CA GLY A 273 -9.94 -3.13 21.62
C GLY A 273 -9.02 -1.94 21.27
N HIS A 274 -8.04 -2.13 20.37
CA HIS A 274 -7.07 -1.10 19.99
C HIS A 274 -7.69 -0.03 19.11
N ARG A 275 -7.47 1.24 19.45
CA ARG A 275 -7.84 2.39 18.63
C ARG A 275 -6.61 3.25 18.38
N TRP A 276 -6.22 3.39 17.11
CA TRP A 276 -5.02 4.15 16.75
C TRP A 276 -5.07 5.60 17.26
N GLN A 277 -6.24 6.25 17.27
CA GLN A 277 -6.38 7.63 17.76
C GLN A 277 -5.99 7.75 19.23
N ALA A 278 -6.47 6.81 20.06
CA ALA A 278 -6.17 6.79 21.49
C ALA A 278 -4.67 6.56 21.70
N ARG A 279 -4.09 5.58 21.00
CA ARG A 279 -2.67 5.27 21.12
C ARG A 279 -1.76 6.43 20.69
N VAL A 280 -2.06 7.06 19.55
CA VAL A 280 -1.30 8.23 19.08
C VAL A 280 -1.46 9.40 20.05
N GLY A 281 -2.66 9.59 20.63
CA GLY A 281 -2.92 10.58 21.67
C GLY A 281 -2.05 10.38 22.91
N GLU A 282 -1.95 9.14 23.43
CA GLU A 282 -1.07 8.81 24.55
C GLU A 282 0.40 9.16 24.27
N VAL A 283 0.90 8.80 23.08
CA VAL A 283 2.28 9.10 22.69
C VAL A 283 2.52 10.60 22.58
N ILE A 284 1.58 11.35 22.00
CA ILE A 284 1.65 12.82 21.94
C ILE A 284 1.71 13.41 23.35
N SER A 285 0.84 12.97 24.27
CA SER A 285 0.85 13.45 25.65
C SER A 285 2.18 13.17 26.34
N ALA A 286 2.80 12.01 26.10
CA ALA A 286 4.12 11.70 26.63
C ALA A 286 5.21 12.61 26.03
N VAL A 287 5.25 12.76 24.71
CA VAL A 287 6.26 13.59 24.01
C VAL A 287 6.14 15.07 24.35
N GLU A 288 4.92 15.60 24.43
CA GLU A 288 4.65 17.01 24.72
C GLU A 288 4.72 17.30 26.23
N GLY A 289 4.38 16.34 27.09
CA GLY A 289 4.45 16.48 28.56
C GLY A 289 5.86 16.32 29.15
N THR A 290 6.83 15.85 28.36
CA THR A 290 8.25 15.76 28.76
C THR A 290 9.06 17.01 28.36
N ARG A 291 8.38 18.09 27.90
CA ARG A 291 8.97 19.40 27.60
C ARG A 291 8.64 20.41 28.70
#